data_AF-A0A535X5Z2-F1
#
_entry.id   AF-A0A535X5Z2-F1
#
_cell.length_a   1.000
_cell.length_b   1.000
_cell.length_c   1.000
_cell.angle_alpha   90.00
_cell.angle_beta   90.00
_cell.angle_gamma   90.00
#
_symmetry.space_group_name_H-M   'P 1'
#
loop_
_entity.id
_entity.type
_entity.pdbx_description
1 polymer ?
#
loop_
_entity_poly.entity_id
_entity_poly.type
_entity_poly.pdbx_seq_one_letter_code
_entity_poly.pdbx_strand_id
1 'polypeptide(L)'
;DEAIEKLDRSNGQLKVTGTKGFSATADMVGVGLGLTMNTEIFQGTGLETNVGIRTNEFLETNMPEVWAAGDVAEFYDVVSRRHHRMGTWDNSLNHGRHVAKNMLGAKEPYVEVPTYASGMFNSNISVMGVTTEEEADAEGLVEVDLPARNYKRLFFLQNRLVGAILVGKMKGRKKVLELISTRAEIEDRQKVFELLAMPEVVAKAAAPTEE
;
A
#
# COMPACT_ATOMS: atom_id res chain seq x y z
N ASP A 1 6.04 20.87 -17.95
CA ASP A 1 5.82 20.53 -16.52
C ASP A 1 6.78 21.29 -15.62
N GLU A 2 6.46 21.39 -14.33
CA GLU A 2 7.37 21.95 -13.32
C GLU A 2 8.26 20.84 -12.77
N ALA A 3 9.57 21.04 -12.80
CA ALA A 3 10.56 20.09 -12.29
C ALA A 3 11.78 20.81 -11.69
N ILE A 4 12.46 20.15 -10.76
CA ILE A 4 13.79 20.54 -10.29
C ILE A 4 14.82 19.94 -11.25
N GLU A 5 15.70 20.78 -11.80
CA GLU A 5 16.69 20.39 -12.80
C GLU A 5 18.07 20.20 -12.18
N LYS A 6 18.41 21.01 -11.17
CA LYS A 6 19.77 21.05 -10.63
C LYS A 6 19.83 21.44 -9.16
N LEU A 7 20.74 20.78 -8.45
CA LEU A 7 21.18 21.13 -7.10
C LEU A 7 22.68 21.45 -7.15
N ASP A 8 23.04 22.70 -6.87
CA ASP A 8 24.42 23.16 -6.80
C ASP A 8 24.76 23.58 -5.36
N ARG A 9 26.04 23.55 -5.00
CA ARG A 9 26.54 24.14 -3.76
C ARG A 9 27.41 25.35 -4.06
N SER A 10 27.11 26.49 -3.44
CA SER A 10 27.89 27.73 -3.59
C SER A 10 27.91 28.50 -2.27
N ASN A 11 29.10 28.97 -1.85
CA ASN A 11 29.30 29.76 -0.63
C ASN A 11 28.66 29.16 0.64
N GLY A 12 28.69 27.82 0.76
CA GLY A 12 28.12 27.11 1.90
C GLY A 12 26.61 26.85 1.82
N GLN A 13 25.91 27.43 0.85
CA GLN A 13 24.47 27.23 0.63
C GLN A 13 24.18 26.32 -0.57
N LEU A 14 23.04 25.64 -0.55
CA LEU A 14 22.52 24.90 -1.69
C LEU A 14 21.71 25.85 -2.58
N LYS A 15 21.93 25.81 -3.89
CA LYS A 15 21.12 26.47 -4.90
C LYS A 15 20.31 25.42 -5.65
N VAL A 16 19.00 25.56 -5.60
CA VAL A 16 18.03 24.72 -6.30
C VAL A 16 17.58 25.47 -7.55
N THR A 17 17.79 24.88 -8.72
CA THR A 17 17.29 25.42 -10.00
C THR A 17 16.28 24.46 -10.58
N GLY A 18 15.15 24.99 -11.06
CA GLY A 18 14.11 24.23 -11.73
C GLY A 18 13.65 24.90 -13.00
N THR A 19 12.78 24.18 -13.72
CA THR A 19 12.11 24.66 -14.93
C THR A 19 11.36 25.99 -14.69
N LYS A 20 11.00 26.68 -15.78
CA LYS A 20 10.23 27.94 -15.74
C LYS A 20 10.88 29.05 -14.88
N GLY A 21 12.21 29.00 -14.73
CA GLY A 21 12.97 30.01 -13.99
C GLY A 21 12.89 29.86 -12.47
N PHE A 22 12.42 28.73 -11.94
CA PHE A 22 12.45 28.48 -10.50
C PHE A 22 13.90 28.47 -9.99
N SER A 23 14.19 29.28 -8.97
CA SER A 23 15.48 29.27 -8.29
C SER A 23 15.28 29.57 -6.81
N ALA A 24 15.88 28.76 -5.95
CA ALA A 24 15.86 28.95 -4.50
C ALA A 24 17.25 28.69 -3.89
N THR A 25 17.49 29.27 -2.72
CA THR A 25 18.63 28.90 -1.87
C THR A 25 18.11 28.18 -0.62
N ALA A 26 18.86 27.20 -0.12
CA ALA A 26 18.48 26.43 1.06
C ALA A 26 19.72 25.96 1.83
N ASP A 27 19.58 25.81 3.15
CA ASP A 27 20.61 25.19 3.99
C ASP A 27 20.55 23.65 3.93
N MET A 28 19.37 23.11 3.62
CA MET A 28 19.11 21.67 3.50
C MET A 28 18.10 21.39 2.39
N VAL A 29 18.30 20.29 1.68
CA VAL A 29 17.35 19.77 0.68
C VAL A 29 17.02 18.32 1.04
N GLY A 30 15.75 18.03 1.26
CA GLY A 30 15.24 16.66 1.36
C GLY A 30 14.85 16.14 -0.02
N VAL A 31 15.22 14.90 -0.33
CA VAL A 31 14.92 14.25 -1.62
C VAL A 31 14.08 12.99 -1.35
N GLY A 32 12.85 12.97 -1.89
CA GLY A 32 11.95 11.83 -1.81
C GLY A 32 11.39 11.49 -3.18
N LEU A 33 12.17 10.74 -3.98
CA LEU A 33 11.84 10.38 -5.38
C LEU A 33 11.39 8.92 -5.55
N GLY A 34 11.15 8.21 -4.45
CA GLY A 34 10.88 6.78 -4.43
C GLY A 34 12.13 5.94 -4.14
N LEU A 35 12.01 4.63 -4.35
CA LEU A 35 13.02 3.63 -4.01
C LEU A 35 13.43 2.84 -5.25
N THR A 36 14.72 2.52 -5.34
CA THR A 36 15.25 1.50 -6.27
C THR A 36 15.59 0.26 -5.45
N MET A 37 15.14 -0.91 -5.92
CA MET A 37 15.33 -2.16 -5.20
C MET A 37 16.73 -2.73 -5.45
N ASN A 38 17.39 -3.17 -4.38
CA ASN A 38 18.74 -3.76 -4.42
C ASN A 38 18.70 -5.15 -5.08
N THR A 39 18.66 -5.18 -6.40
CA THR A 39 18.52 -6.38 -7.25
C THR A 39 19.77 -6.65 -8.08
N GLU A 40 20.74 -5.72 -8.06
CA GLU A 40 21.96 -5.74 -8.85
C GLU A 40 22.83 -6.98 -8.58
N ILE A 41 22.80 -7.51 -7.36
CA ILE A 41 23.56 -8.71 -6.98
C ILE A 41 23.10 -9.99 -7.69
N PHE A 42 21.89 -9.96 -8.28
CA PHE A 42 21.32 -11.09 -9.02
C PHE A 42 21.46 -10.95 -10.53
N GLN A 43 22.10 -9.88 -11.03
CA GLN A 43 22.34 -9.71 -12.46
C GLN A 43 23.19 -10.87 -13.01
N GLY A 44 22.75 -11.43 -14.14
CA GLY A 44 23.40 -12.59 -14.75
C GLY A 44 23.15 -13.93 -14.04
N THR A 45 22.36 -13.94 -12.96
CA THR A 45 21.83 -15.18 -12.38
C THR A 45 20.54 -15.61 -13.11
N GLY A 46 20.08 -16.83 -12.85
CA GLY A 46 18.78 -17.29 -13.33
C GLY A 46 17.58 -16.77 -12.53
N LEU A 47 17.80 -15.96 -11.48
CA LEU A 47 16.72 -15.41 -10.65
C LEU A 47 15.91 -14.38 -11.46
N GLU A 48 14.59 -14.52 -11.46
CA GLU A 48 13.70 -13.59 -12.13
C GLU A 48 13.57 -12.28 -11.33
N THR A 49 14.01 -11.19 -11.94
CA THR A 49 13.91 -9.83 -11.41
C THR A 49 13.26 -8.90 -12.43
N ASN A 50 12.53 -7.90 -11.95
CA ASN A 50 12.00 -6.79 -12.76
C ASN A 50 12.20 -5.46 -12.01
N VAL A 51 11.15 -4.92 -11.38
CA VAL A 51 11.27 -3.74 -10.50
C VAL A 51 11.52 -4.13 -9.04
N GLY A 52 11.60 -5.44 -8.80
CA GLY A 52 11.99 -6.16 -7.58
C GLY A 52 12.30 -7.62 -7.93
N ILE A 53 12.46 -8.49 -6.92
CA ILE A 53 12.55 -9.95 -7.12
C ILE A 53 11.14 -10.48 -7.32
N ARG A 54 10.89 -11.17 -8.43
CA ARG A 54 9.57 -11.73 -8.72
C ARG A 54 9.29 -12.93 -7.84
N THR A 55 8.09 -12.99 -7.30
CA THR A 55 7.60 -14.12 -6.52
C THR A 55 6.17 -14.49 -6.86
N ASN A 56 5.84 -15.78 -6.69
CA ASN A 56 4.48 -16.28 -6.79
C ASN A 56 3.63 -15.88 -5.55
N GLU A 57 2.41 -16.40 -5.46
CA GLU A 57 1.51 -16.14 -4.34
C GLU A 57 2.02 -16.65 -2.99
N PHE A 58 3.02 -17.54 -2.96
CA PHE A 58 3.63 -18.08 -1.73
C PHE A 58 4.89 -17.31 -1.30
N LEU A 59 5.21 -16.20 -1.98
CA LEU A 59 6.46 -15.45 -1.86
C LEU A 59 7.71 -16.24 -2.28
N GLU A 60 7.55 -17.31 -3.08
CA GLU A 60 8.64 -18.10 -3.65
C GLU A 60 9.13 -17.46 -4.94
N THR A 61 10.45 -17.47 -5.14
CA THR A 61 11.07 -17.07 -6.41
C THR A 61 10.99 -18.21 -7.43
N ASN A 62 11.46 -17.97 -8.65
CA ASN A 62 11.62 -19.04 -9.65
C ASN A 62 12.76 -20.03 -9.31
N MET A 63 13.61 -19.71 -8.33
CA MET A 63 14.69 -20.59 -7.87
C MET A 63 14.16 -21.50 -6.75
N PRO A 64 14.47 -22.80 -6.77
CA PRO A 64 13.98 -23.74 -5.76
C PRO A 64 14.52 -23.37 -4.38
N GLU A 65 13.65 -23.43 -3.37
CA GLU A 65 13.99 -23.16 -1.96
C GLU A 65 14.54 -21.73 -1.72
N VAL A 66 14.14 -20.77 -2.57
CA VAL A 66 14.48 -19.36 -2.44
C VAL A 66 13.21 -18.52 -2.42
N TRP A 67 13.09 -17.65 -1.42
CA TRP A 67 11.98 -16.72 -1.22
C TRP A 67 12.47 -15.27 -1.24
N ALA A 68 11.56 -14.33 -1.49
CA ALA A 68 11.81 -12.90 -1.29
C ALA A 68 10.74 -12.28 -0.38
N ALA A 69 11.16 -11.34 0.46
CA ALA A 69 10.31 -10.70 1.47
C ALA A 69 10.62 -9.21 1.61
N GLY A 70 9.67 -8.44 2.14
CA GLY A 70 9.79 -6.99 2.29
C GLY A 70 9.84 -6.23 0.97
N ASP A 71 10.45 -5.05 1.01
CA ASP A 71 10.42 -4.04 -0.06
C ASP A 71 10.91 -4.56 -1.42
N VAL A 72 11.88 -5.49 -1.40
CA VAL A 72 12.47 -6.05 -2.62
C VAL A 72 11.51 -6.99 -3.37
N ALA A 73 10.48 -7.52 -2.70
CA ALA A 73 9.57 -8.50 -3.28
C ALA A 73 8.56 -7.82 -4.22
N GLU A 74 8.61 -8.19 -5.50
CA GLU A 74 7.53 -8.01 -6.47
C GLU A 74 6.67 -9.27 -6.40
N PHE A 75 5.69 -9.28 -5.50
CA PHE A 75 4.89 -10.46 -5.18
C PHE A 75 3.59 -10.51 -5.94
N TYR A 76 3.13 -11.71 -6.27
CA TYR A 76 1.81 -11.90 -6.86
C TYR A 76 0.72 -11.74 -5.80
N ASP A 77 0.04 -10.60 -5.81
CA ASP A 77 -1.09 -10.31 -4.93
C ASP A 77 -2.34 -11.03 -5.45
N VAL A 78 -2.80 -12.04 -4.71
CA VAL A 78 -3.99 -12.82 -5.06
C VAL A 78 -5.27 -12.01 -4.99
N VAL A 79 -5.32 -10.89 -4.26
CA VAL A 79 -6.47 -9.98 -4.09
C VAL A 79 -6.62 -9.06 -5.30
N SER A 80 -5.53 -8.52 -5.84
CA SER A 80 -5.56 -7.72 -7.08
C SER A 80 -5.23 -8.51 -8.36
N ARG A 81 -4.85 -9.80 -8.24
CA ARG A 81 -4.49 -10.72 -9.34
C ARG A 81 -3.38 -10.18 -10.25
N ARG A 82 -2.36 -9.57 -9.64
CA ARG A 82 -1.22 -8.99 -10.35
C ARG A 82 0.00 -8.95 -9.45
N HIS A 83 1.15 -8.70 -10.05
CA HIS A 83 2.35 -8.41 -9.28
C HIS A 83 2.27 -7.02 -8.67
N HIS A 84 2.52 -6.93 -7.38
CA HIS A 84 2.49 -5.70 -6.59
C HIS A 84 3.80 -5.52 -5.82
N ARG A 85 4.03 -4.31 -5.32
CA ARG A 85 5.17 -3.99 -4.46
C ARG A 85 4.70 -3.15 -3.28
N MET A 86 5.26 -3.45 -2.12
CA MET A 86 4.95 -2.73 -0.90
C MET A 86 6.22 -2.33 -0.16
N GLY A 87 6.33 -1.05 0.19
CA GLY A 87 7.45 -0.47 0.94
C GLY A 87 7.09 -0.08 2.37
N THR A 88 6.22 -0.86 3.03
CA THR A 88 5.76 -0.56 4.40
C THR A 88 6.39 -1.48 5.42
N TRP A 89 6.56 -0.98 6.64
CA TRP A 89 7.04 -1.75 7.77
C TRP A 89 6.17 -2.99 8.02
N ASP A 90 4.85 -2.81 8.02
CA ASP A 90 3.89 -3.91 8.24
C ASP A 90 4.00 -4.98 7.17
N ASN A 91 4.12 -4.60 5.89
CA ASN A 91 4.33 -5.55 4.80
C ASN A 91 5.63 -6.34 4.99
N SER A 92 6.73 -5.67 5.32
CA SER A 92 8.01 -6.34 5.56
C SER A 92 7.95 -7.34 6.72
N LEU A 93 7.27 -6.98 7.80
CA LEU A 93 7.04 -7.88 8.94
C LEU A 93 6.17 -9.08 8.54
N ASN A 94 5.09 -8.85 7.80
CA ASN A 94 4.13 -9.89 7.42
C ASN A 94 4.71 -10.83 6.35
N HIS A 95 5.45 -10.32 5.35
CA HIS A 95 6.23 -11.12 4.41
C HIS A 95 7.19 -12.05 5.15
N GLY A 96 7.98 -11.52 6.10
CA GLY A 96 8.94 -12.33 6.85
C GLY A 96 8.27 -13.47 7.63
N ARG A 97 7.17 -13.19 8.32
CA ARG A 97 6.38 -14.22 9.03
C ARG A 97 5.79 -15.25 8.08
N HIS A 98 5.29 -14.82 6.93
CA HIS A 98 4.64 -15.68 5.95
C HIS A 98 5.65 -16.60 5.25
N VAL A 99 6.77 -16.06 4.78
CA VAL A 99 7.88 -16.84 4.23
C VAL A 99 8.37 -17.87 5.23
N ALA A 100 8.57 -17.51 6.51
CA ALA A 100 9.00 -18.47 7.53
C ALA A 100 8.04 -19.67 7.67
N LYS A 101 6.72 -19.44 7.60
CA LYS A 101 5.72 -20.53 7.62
C LYS A 101 5.81 -21.40 6.37
N ASN A 102 5.97 -20.80 5.19
CA ASN A 102 6.05 -21.55 3.93
C ASN A 102 7.36 -22.37 3.84
N MET A 103 8.47 -21.85 4.36
CA MET A 103 9.71 -22.61 4.54
C MET A 103 9.53 -23.83 5.46
N LEU A 104 8.59 -23.77 6.41
CA LEU A 104 8.22 -24.87 7.30
C LEU A 104 7.11 -25.79 6.73
N GLY A 105 6.73 -25.59 5.46
CA GLY A 105 5.81 -26.48 4.74
C GLY A 105 4.33 -26.10 4.81
N ALA A 106 3.97 -24.92 5.33
CA ALA A 106 2.56 -24.50 5.37
C ALA A 106 1.92 -24.37 3.98
N LYS A 107 2.67 -23.89 2.99
CA LYS A 107 2.22 -23.65 1.60
C LYS A 107 0.91 -22.86 1.53
N GLU A 108 0.84 -21.78 2.29
CA GLU A 108 -0.30 -20.87 2.29
C GLU A 108 -0.01 -19.68 1.37
N PRO A 109 -0.95 -19.19 0.56
CA PRO A 109 -0.75 -17.98 -0.22
C PRO A 109 -0.72 -16.74 0.68
N TYR A 110 0.08 -15.74 0.30
CA TYR A 110 0.11 -14.44 0.94
C TYR A 110 -1.13 -13.65 0.54
N VAL A 111 -2.00 -13.43 1.52
CA VAL A 111 -3.25 -12.69 1.33
C VAL A 111 -3.29 -11.54 2.32
N GLU A 112 -2.93 -10.35 1.84
CA GLU A 112 -3.06 -9.11 2.59
C GLU A 112 -3.57 -8.01 1.67
N VAL A 113 -4.43 -7.14 2.20
CA VAL A 113 -4.88 -5.96 1.44
C VAL A 113 -3.77 -4.92 1.49
N PRO A 114 -3.16 -4.54 0.34
CA PRO A 114 -2.09 -3.56 0.32
C PRO A 114 -2.53 -2.28 1.01
N THR A 115 -1.77 -1.82 1.99
CA THR A 115 -2.13 -0.65 2.80
C THR A 115 -0.94 0.25 3.04
N TYR A 116 -1.11 1.53 2.72
CA TYR A 116 -0.19 2.60 3.09
C TYR A 116 -0.90 3.55 4.05
N ALA A 117 -0.23 3.90 5.14
CA ALA A 117 -0.71 4.89 6.08
C ALA A 117 0.36 5.94 6.33
N SER A 118 -0.06 7.21 6.41
CA SER A 118 0.83 8.33 6.73
C SER A 118 0.10 9.32 7.62
N GLY A 119 0.77 9.75 8.69
CA GLY A 119 0.34 10.88 9.50
C GLY A 119 0.83 12.18 8.86
N MET A 120 -0.06 13.12 8.62
CA MET A 120 0.28 14.48 8.18
C MET A 120 -0.33 15.49 9.14
N PHE A 121 0.52 16.08 9.98
CA PHE A 121 0.11 16.99 11.05
C PHE A 121 -0.98 16.36 11.94
N ASN A 122 -2.16 16.99 12.03
CA ASN A 122 -3.30 16.51 12.82
C ASN A 122 -4.27 15.65 12.00
N SER A 123 -3.81 15.06 10.89
CA SER A 123 -4.60 14.20 10.02
C SER A 123 -3.86 12.90 9.75
N ASN A 124 -4.61 11.84 9.46
CA ASN A 124 -4.08 10.58 8.97
C ASN A 124 -4.61 10.32 7.57
N ILE A 125 -3.77 9.73 6.72
CA ILE A 125 -4.13 9.27 5.39
C ILE A 125 -3.93 7.76 5.40
N SER A 126 -4.92 7.00 4.95
CA SER A 126 -4.82 5.56 4.73
C SER A 126 -5.31 5.26 3.33
N VAL A 127 -4.43 4.68 2.51
CA VAL A 127 -4.74 4.13 1.19
C VAL A 127 -4.74 2.62 1.31
N MET A 128 -5.78 1.96 0.82
CA MET A 128 -5.98 0.51 0.94
C MET A 128 -6.40 -0.05 -0.42
N GLY A 129 -5.89 -1.21 -0.79
CA GLY A 129 -6.24 -1.90 -2.02
C GLY A 129 -5.81 -1.14 -3.28
N VAL A 130 -6.69 -1.15 -4.28
CA VAL A 130 -6.43 -0.65 -5.64
C VAL A 130 -7.21 0.65 -5.90
N THR A 131 -6.56 1.65 -6.49
CA THR A 131 -7.18 2.91 -6.90
C THR A 131 -7.44 2.95 -8.42
N THR A 132 -8.11 4.00 -8.88
CA THR A 132 -8.33 4.23 -10.32
C THR A 132 -7.05 4.46 -11.13
N GLU A 133 -5.93 4.80 -10.47
CA GLU A 133 -4.65 4.94 -11.17
C GLU A 133 -4.05 3.59 -11.56
N GLU A 134 -4.35 2.55 -10.77
CA GLU A 134 -3.82 1.22 -11.00
C GLU A 134 -4.85 0.24 -11.60
N GLU A 135 -6.14 0.58 -11.57
CA GLU A 135 -7.23 -0.16 -12.22
C GLU A 135 -8.16 0.83 -12.93
N ALA A 136 -8.03 0.92 -14.26
CA ALA A 136 -8.73 1.92 -15.07
C ALA A 136 -10.24 1.70 -15.11
N ASP A 137 -10.70 0.45 -14.95
CA ASP A 137 -12.12 0.11 -14.93
C ASP A 137 -12.77 0.32 -13.55
N ALA A 138 -11.99 0.74 -12.54
CA ALA A 138 -12.53 1.04 -11.22
C ALA A 138 -13.27 2.39 -11.19
N GLU A 139 -14.38 2.42 -10.48
CA GLU A 139 -15.20 3.62 -10.26
C GLU A 139 -14.99 4.15 -8.83
N GLY A 140 -14.84 5.46 -8.69
CA GLY A 140 -14.65 6.12 -7.40
C GLY A 140 -15.94 6.75 -6.86
N LEU A 141 -16.38 6.36 -5.66
CA LEU A 141 -17.40 7.08 -4.89
C LEU A 141 -16.74 7.91 -3.80
N VAL A 142 -17.24 9.12 -3.55
CA VAL A 142 -16.62 10.09 -2.63
C VAL A 142 -17.62 10.60 -1.60
N GLU A 143 -17.19 10.66 -0.35
CA GLU A 143 -17.86 11.37 0.74
C GLU A 143 -16.87 12.37 1.37
N VAL A 144 -17.29 13.63 1.49
CA VAL A 144 -16.46 14.71 2.05
C VAL A 144 -17.21 15.43 3.15
N ASP A 145 -16.56 15.57 4.30
CA ASP A 145 -16.97 16.43 5.41
C ASP A 145 -15.84 17.42 5.67
N LEU A 146 -15.90 18.57 5.00
CA LEU A 146 -14.88 19.62 5.09
C LEU A 146 -14.75 20.21 6.51
N PRO A 147 -15.84 20.56 7.24
CA PRO A 147 -15.75 21.04 8.61
C PRO A 147 -15.00 20.08 9.54
N ALA A 148 -15.26 18.77 9.42
CA ALA A 148 -14.57 17.76 10.22
C ALA A 148 -13.25 17.27 9.59
N ARG A 149 -12.83 17.84 8.46
CA ARG A 149 -11.62 17.49 7.69
C ARG A 149 -11.55 15.99 7.34
N ASN A 150 -12.69 15.40 7.02
CA ASN A 150 -12.77 13.99 6.62
C ASN A 150 -13.03 13.88 5.13
N TYR A 151 -12.29 12.98 4.50
CA TYR A 151 -12.48 12.61 3.11
C TYR A 151 -12.42 11.09 3.03
N LYS A 152 -13.38 10.51 2.32
CA LYS A 152 -13.40 9.09 1.99
C LYS A 152 -13.62 8.95 0.51
N ARG A 153 -12.80 8.15 -0.14
CA ARG A 153 -13.02 7.68 -1.50
C ARG A 153 -13.00 6.17 -1.50
N LEU A 154 -14.01 5.54 -2.07
CA LEU A 154 -14.13 4.10 -2.20
C LEU A 154 -14.02 3.76 -3.68
N PHE A 155 -13.22 2.74 -4.01
CA PHE A 155 -13.00 2.29 -5.38
C PHE A 155 -13.69 0.96 -5.59
N PHE A 156 -14.53 0.90 -6.61
CA PHE A 156 -15.32 -0.28 -6.95
C PHE A 156 -14.94 -0.78 -8.33
N LEU A 157 -14.64 -2.07 -8.45
CA LEU A 157 -14.61 -2.75 -9.74
C LEU A 157 -15.90 -3.55 -9.85
N GLN A 158 -16.78 -3.13 -10.75
CA GLN A 158 -18.18 -3.60 -10.76
C GLN A 158 -18.78 -3.45 -9.35
N ASN A 159 -19.42 -4.49 -8.81
CA ASN A 159 -20.08 -4.44 -7.50
C ASN A 159 -19.17 -4.85 -6.33
N ARG A 160 -17.83 -4.77 -6.47
CA ARG A 160 -16.89 -5.18 -5.41
C ARG A 160 -16.01 -4.01 -5.02
N LEU A 161 -15.85 -3.81 -3.71
CA LEU A 161 -14.91 -2.82 -3.20
C LEU A 161 -13.48 -3.35 -3.39
N VAL A 162 -12.66 -2.64 -4.17
CA VAL A 162 -11.28 -3.03 -4.47
C VAL A 162 -10.25 -2.12 -3.82
N GLY A 163 -10.64 -0.94 -3.36
CA GLY A 163 -9.76 -0.05 -2.63
C GLY A 163 -10.48 1.11 -1.94
N ALA A 164 -9.73 1.88 -1.16
CA ALA A 164 -10.21 3.11 -0.55
C ALA A 164 -9.08 4.07 -0.18
N ILE A 165 -9.41 5.36 -0.11
CA ILE A 165 -8.62 6.41 0.54
C ILE A 165 -9.45 6.97 1.68
N LEU A 166 -8.90 6.98 2.88
CA LEU A 166 -9.47 7.65 4.05
C LEU A 166 -8.50 8.76 4.49
N VAL A 167 -9.01 9.97 4.70
CA VAL A 167 -8.27 11.11 5.26
C VAL A 167 -9.03 11.66 6.46
N GLY A 168 -8.30 11.97 7.54
CA GLY A 168 -8.86 12.47 8.79
C GLY A 168 -9.15 11.34 9.77
N LYS A 169 -10.43 11.10 10.07
CA LYS A 169 -10.88 10.02 10.96
C LYS A 169 -10.75 8.66 10.28
N MET A 170 -10.08 7.72 10.96
CA MET A 170 -9.88 6.34 10.48
C MET A 170 -11.04 5.38 10.80
N LYS A 171 -12.23 5.92 11.12
CA LYS A 171 -13.41 5.10 11.44
C LYS A 171 -13.84 4.29 10.21
N GLY A 172 -14.08 2.99 10.40
CA GLY A 172 -14.46 2.09 9.32
C GLY A 172 -13.29 1.44 8.57
N ARG A 173 -12.03 1.80 8.87
CA ARG A 173 -10.84 1.23 8.21
C ARG A 173 -10.83 -0.30 8.21
N LYS A 174 -11.12 -0.94 9.35
CA LYS A 174 -11.18 -2.41 9.44
C LYS A 174 -12.24 -3.02 8.52
N LYS A 175 -13.41 -2.39 8.45
CA LYS A 175 -14.50 -2.86 7.59
C LYS A 175 -14.17 -2.71 6.11
N VAL A 176 -13.47 -1.63 5.73
CA VAL A 176 -12.92 -1.49 4.37
C VAL A 176 -11.98 -2.64 4.03
N LEU A 177 -10.99 -2.93 4.90
CA LEU A 177 -10.04 -4.03 4.69
C LEU A 177 -10.77 -5.38 4.57
N GLU A 178 -11.75 -5.63 5.43
CA GLU A 178 -12.60 -6.82 5.39
C GLU A 178 -13.34 -6.95 4.04
N LEU A 179 -14.03 -5.89 3.60
CA LEU A 179 -14.76 -5.89 2.33
C LEU A 179 -13.85 -6.11 1.11
N ILE A 180 -12.67 -5.49 1.09
CA ILE A 180 -11.68 -5.69 0.03
C ILE A 180 -11.17 -7.14 0.03
N SER A 181 -10.77 -7.65 1.20
CA SER A 181 -10.22 -9.01 1.34
C SER A 181 -11.23 -10.11 0.97
N THR A 182 -12.49 -9.96 1.40
CA THR A 182 -13.57 -10.93 1.13
C THR A 182 -14.11 -10.84 -0.28
N ARG A 183 -13.87 -9.72 -0.97
CA ARG A 183 -14.42 -9.43 -2.30
C ARG A 183 -15.94 -9.58 -2.36
N ALA A 184 -16.63 -9.26 -1.27
CA ALA A 184 -18.08 -9.36 -1.21
C ALA A 184 -18.74 -8.51 -2.30
N GLU A 185 -19.81 -9.03 -2.91
CA GLU A 185 -20.63 -8.25 -3.83
C GLU A 185 -21.52 -7.29 -3.04
N ILE A 186 -21.59 -6.06 -3.51
CA ILE A 186 -22.24 -4.92 -2.87
C ILE A 186 -23.25 -4.37 -3.88
N GLU A 187 -24.51 -4.71 -3.69
CA GLU A 187 -25.61 -4.24 -4.54
C GLU A 187 -25.78 -2.71 -4.45
N ASP A 188 -25.70 -2.18 -3.24
CA ASP A 188 -25.83 -0.75 -2.97
C ASP A 188 -24.51 -0.18 -2.48
N ARG A 189 -23.72 0.33 -3.44
CA ARG A 189 -22.38 0.88 -3.19
C ARG A 189 -22.43 2.10 -2.26
N GLN A 190 -23.54 2.84 -2.23
CA GLN A 190 -23.66 4.06 -1.42
C GLN A 190 -23.82 3.73 0.07
N LYS A 191 -24.54 2.65 0.40
CA LYS A 191 -24.68 2.16 1.79
C LYS A 191 -23.37 1.76 2.45
N VAL A 192 -22.30 1.57 1.68
CA VAL A 192 -20.98 1.31 2.27
C VAL A 192 -20.55 2.47 3.16
N PHE A 193 -20.81 3.72 2.79
CA PHE A 193 -20.46 4.86 3.66
C PHE A 193 -21.21 4.84 4.99
N GLU A 194 -22.48 4.45 4.98
CA GLU A 194 -23.29 4.28 6.19
C GLU A 194 -22.73 3.17 7.07
N LEU A 195 -22.37 2.02 6.48
CA LEU A 195 -21.71 0.91 7.19
C LEU A 195 -20.39 1.36 7.84
N LEU A 196 -19.58 2.17 7.16
CA LEU A 196 -18.34 2.72 7.70
C LEU A 196 -18.58 3.74 8.83
N ALA A 197 -19.76 4.37 8.88
CA ALA A 197 -20.15 5.31 9.91
C ALA A 197 -20.69 4.63 11.18
N MET A 198 -21.04 3.33 11.12
CA MET A 198 -21.50 2.58 12.30
C MET A 198 -20.37 2.40 13.33
N PRO A 199 -20.67 2.38 14.64
CA PRO A 199 -19.66 2.04 15.66
C PRO A 199 -19.14 0.62 15.42
N GLU A 200 -17.83 0.42 15.59
CA GLU A 200 -17.26 -0.94 15.55
C GLU A 200 -17.88 -1.75 16.69
N VAL A 201 -18.59 -2.83 16.37
CA VAL A 201 -19.04 -3.79 17.37
C VAL A 201 -17.80 -4.51 17.88
N VAL A 202 -17.33 -4.14 19.07
CA VAL A 202 -16.25 -4.87 19.73
C VAL A 202 -16.84 -6.23 20.13
N ALA A 203 -16.51 -7.27 19.37
CA ALA A 203 -16.75 -8.63 19.82
C ALA A 203 -16.02 -8.81 21.15
N LYS A 204 -16.77 -9.00 22.23
CA LYS A 204 -16.21 -9.38 23.54
C LYS A 204 -15.46 -10.69 23.32
N ALA A 205 -14.15 -10.70 23.53
CA ALA A 205 -13.41 -11.95 23.57
C ALA A 205 -14.12 -12.89 24.55
N ALA A 206 -14.51 -14.08 24.10
CA ALA A 206 -14.97 -15.12 25.00
C ALA A 206 -13.85 -15.35 26.02
N ALA A 207 -14.19 -15.23 27.32
CA ALA A 207 -13.26 -15.57 28.37
C ALA A 207 -12.75 -17.01 28.14
N PRO A 208 -11.46 -17.29 28.35
CA PRO A 208 -11.00 -18.66 28.29
C PRO A 208 -11.79 -19.46 29.33
N THR A 209 -12.45 -20.52 28.87
CA THR A 209 -12.98 -21.55 29.75
C THR A 209 -11.78 -22.23 30.40
N GLU A 210 -11.63 -22.05 31.71
CA GLU A 210 -10.74 -22.86 32.53
C GLU A 210 -11.28 -24.30 32.53
N GLU A 211 -10.53 -25.22 31.90
CA GLU A 211 -10.49 -26.66 32.22
C GLU A 211 -9.04 -27.14 32.16
#